data_AF-U4VCS6-F1
#
_entry.id   AF-U4VCS6-F1
#
_cell.length_a   1.000
_cell.length_b   1.000
_cell.length_c   1.000
_cell.angle_alpha   90.00
_cell.angle_beta   90.00
_cell.angle_gamma   90.00
#
_symmetry.space_group_name_H-M   'P 1'
#
loop_
_entity.id
_entity.type
_entity.pdbx_description
1 polymer ?
#
loop_
_entity_poly.entity_id
_entity_poly.type
_entity_poly.pdbx_seq_one_letter_code
_entity_poly.pdbx_strand_id
1 'polypeptide(L)'
;MEMHGTTGVRERVDWVDIAKGICIIFVVMMHSTLGVEKAAGAQGWMHYVVAFAKPFRMPDFFMISGLFLGLVIDRPWRRYLDRKVVHFLYFYILWLTIQFAFKAPGIASEAGISGVVNAYLMAFIEPFGTLWFIYILPVFFIATRLLKRVPVGVTFTVLALLEILPIHTGWVMVDEFCSRFVYFYAGYAFASAIFRVADWLRQRPLIGIAGLLVWGGSSNICSSSCRCRKVSSR
;
A
#
# COMPACT_ATOMS: atom_id res chain seq x y z
N MET A 1 -45.33 12.11 -22.33
CA MET A 1 -44.93 11.15 -21.29
C MET A 1 -43.49 10.78 -21.58
N GLU A 2 -42.56 11.59 -21.08
CA GLU A 2 -41.13 11.47 -21.35
C GLU A 2 -40.55 10.28 -20.58
N MET A 3 -39.86 9.39 -21.29
CA MET A 3 -39.14 8.28 -20.69
C MET A 3 -37.86 8.80 -20.04
N HIS A 4 -37.80 8.70 -18.71
CA HIS A 4 -36.58 8.94 -17.95
C HIS A 4 -35.46 8.03 -18.45
N GLY A 5 -34.37 8.66 -18.88
CA GLY A 5 -33.15 8.01 -19.32
C GLY A 5 -32.64 7.05 -18.26
N THR A 6 -32.43 5.80 -18.68
CA THR A 6 -31.54 4.85 -18.02
C THR A 6 -30.18 5.51 -17.92
N THR A 7 -29.89 6.07 -16.74
CA THR A 7 -28.53 6.42 -16.37
C THR A 7 -27.73 5.13 -16.48
N GLY A 8 -26.83 5.07 -17.47
CA GLY A 8 -25.84 4.02 -17.55
C GLY A 8 -25.00 4.09 -16.28
N VAL A 9 -25.41 3.36 -15.26
CA VAL A 9 -24.58 3.02 -14.12
C VAL A 9 -23.42 2.27 -14.74
N ARG A 10 -22.32 2.98 -14.99
CA ARG A 10 -21.05 2.34 -15.27
C ARG A 10 -20.90 1.30 -14.18
N GLU A 11 -20.90 0.03 -14.56
CA GLU A 11 -20.43 -1.09 -13.77
C GLU A 11 -18.98 -0.81 -13.37
N ARG A 12 -18.80 0.15 -12.47
CA ARG A 12 -17.58 0.27 -11.69
C ARG A 12 -17.60 -0.95 -10.81
N VAL A 13 -16.42 -1.53 -10.66
CA VAL A 13 -16.25 -2.72 -9.85
C VAL A 13 -16.41 -2.29 -8.39
N ASP A 14 -17.65 -2.21 -7.91
CA ASP A 14 -18.03 -1.62 -6.61
C ASP A 14 -17.24 -2.23 -5.45
N TRP A 15 -16.93 -3.54 -5.55
CA TRP A 15 -16.15 -4.22 -4.51
C TRP A 15 -14.71 -3.71 -4.43
N VAL A 16 -14.10 -3.26 -5.53
CA VAL A 16 -12.73 -2.71 -5.52
C VAL A 16 -12.72 -1.36 -4.81
N ASP A 17 -13.74 -0.53 -5.04
CA ASP A 17 -13.86 0.77 -4.38
C ASP A 17 -14.14 0.59 -2.87
N ILE A 18 -14.96 -0.40 -2.50
CA ILE A 18 -15.17 -0.80 -1.09
C ILE A 18 -13.85 -1.29 -0.46
N ALA A 19 -13.11 -2.17 -1.13
CA ALA A 19 -11.83 -2.68 -0.63
C ALA A 19 -10.82 -1.54 -0.40
N LYS A 20 -10.72 -0.58 -1.34
CA LYS A 20 -9.90 0.62 -1.16
C LYS A 20 -10.38 1.45 0.04
N GLY A 21 -11.68 1.64 0.20
CA GLY A 21 -12.26 2.38 1.32
C GLY A 21 -11.86 1.78 2.67
N ILE A 22 -12.02 0.46 2.82
CA ILE A 22 -11.61 -0.28 4.03
C ILE A 22 -10.11 -0.13 4.29
N CYS A 23 -9.27 -0.23 3.25
CA CYS A 23 -7.82 -0.05 3.38
C CYS A 23 -7.46 1.36 3.87
N ILE A 24 -8.11 2.41 3.34
CA ILE A 24 -7.89 3.80 3.78
C ILE A 24 -8.26 3.96 5.25
N ILE A 25 -9.40 3.40 5.66
CA ILE A 25 -9.86 3.44 7.06
C ILE A 25 -8.81 2.80 7.98
N PHE A 26 -8.26 1.63 7.62
CA PHE A 26 -7.22 0.98 8.42
C PHE A 26 -5.92 1.78 8.51
N VAL A 27 -5.51 2.48 7.45
CA VAL A 27 -4.33 3.36 7.48
C VAL A 27 -4.55 4.56 8.40
N VAL A 28 -5.68 5.25 8.24
CA VAL A 28 -6.03 6.40 9.09
C VAL A 28 -6.15 5.97 10.55
N MET A 29 -6.85 4.87 10.81
CA MET A 29 -6.99 4.31 12.15
C MET A 29 -5.63 4.03 12.78
N MET A 30 -4.70 3.40 12.07
CA MET A 30 -3.36 3.14 12.60
C MET A 30 -2.59 4.42 12.91
N HIS A 31 -2.58 5.41 12.02
CA HIS A 31 -1.84 6.66 12.26
C HIS A 31 -2.41 7.45 13.44
N SER A 32 -3.74 7.50 13.56
CA SER A 32 -4.40 8.11 14.72
C SER A 32 -4.09 7.35 16.00
N THR A 33 -4.16 6.01 15.98
CA THR A 33 -3.93 5.18 17.18
C THR A 33 -2.48 5.28 17.65
N LEU A 34 -1.50 5.11 16.75
CA LEU A 34 -0.07 5.20 17.12
C LEU A 34 0.32 6.61 17.57
N GLY A 35 -0.28 7.64 16.99
CA GLY A 35 -0.09 9.03 17.42
C GLY A 35 -0.55 9.24 18.87
N VAL A 36 -1.75 8.75 19.20
CA VAL A 36 -2.32 8.84 20.55
C VAL A 36 -1.56 7.97 21.54
N GLU A 37 -1.19 6.74 21.19
CA GLU A 37 -0.39 5.86 22.07
C GLU A 37 0.98 6.46 22.38
N LYS A 38 1.61 7.11 21.38
CA LYS A 38 2.88 7.80 21.58
C LYS A 38 2.74 9.00 22.52
N ALA A 39 1.64 9.74 22.43
CA ALA A 39 1.34 10.87 23.32
C ALA A 39 0.94 10.43 24.74
N ALA A 40 0.21 9.32 24.86
CA ALA A 40 -0.26 8.77 26.12
C ALA A 40 0.77 7.87 26.84
N GLY A 41 1.83 7.44 26.14
CA GLY A 41 2.86 6.55 26.69
C GLY A 41 2.38 5.12 27.00
N ALA A 42 1.15 4.77 26.62
CA ALA A 42 0.53 3.49 26.90
C ALA A 42 -0.16 2.92 25.66
N GLN A 43 -0.18 1.60 25.55
CA GLN A 43 -0.82 0.86 24.45
C GLN A 43 -2.31 0.65 24.78
N GLY A 44 -3.20 1.04 23.86
CA GLY A 44 -4.65 0.92 24.04
C GLY A 44 -5.23 -0.39 23.49
N TRP A 45 -6.51 -0.64 23.76
CA TRP A 45 -7.22 -1.79 23.17
C TRP A 45 -7.28 -1.73 21.62
N MET A 46 -7.19 -0.52 21.06
CA MET A 46 -7.18 -0.28 19.62
C MET A 46 -5.89 -0.82 18.95
N HIS A 47 -4.81 -1.05 19.71
CA HIS A 47 -3.59 -1.66 19.20
C HIS A 47 -3.83 -3.04 18.58
N TYR A 48 -4.73 -3.83 19.18
CA TYR A 48 -5.05 -5.17 18.68
C TYR A 48 -5.71 -5.10 17.29
N VAL A 49 -6.56 -4.11 17.06
CA VAL A 49 -7.20 -3.87 15.76
C VAL A 49 -6.17 -3.42 14.73
N VAL A 50 -5.24 -2.54 15.14
CA VAL A 50 -4.15 -2.07 14.26
C VAL A 50 -3.18 -3.21 13.89
N ALA A 51 -2.82 -4.06 14.85
CA ALA A 51 -1.98 -5.23 14.61
C ALA A 51 -2.66 -6.24 13.69
N PHE A 52 -3.98 -6.44 13.87
CA PHE A 52 -4.80 -7.28 13.01
C PHE A 52 -4.90 -6.75 11.57
N ALA A 53 -5.03 -5.44 11.40
CA ALA A 53 -5.14 -4.80 10.08
C ALA A 53 -3.79 -4.64 9.35
N LYS A 54 -2.66 -4.83 10.06
CA LYS A 54 -1.30 -4.68 9.53
C LYS A 54 -1.02 -5.52 8.26
N PRO A 55 -1.32 -6.83 8.21
CA PRO A 55 -1.03 -7.67 7.04
C PRO A 55 -1.96 -7.39 5.85
N PHE A 56 -3.13 -6.81 6.06
CA PHE A 56 -4.07 -6.52 4.97
C PHE A 56 -3.71 -5.22 4.26
N ARG A 57 -3.53 -4.14 5.04
CA ARG A 57 -3.42 -2.80 4.46
C ARG A 57 -2.26 -2.63 3.46
N MET A 58 -1.09 -3.21 3.72
CA MET A 58 0.08 -2.96 2.87
C MET A 58 -0.01 -3.74 1.54
N PRO A 59 -0.17 -5.09 1.54
CA PRO A 59 -0.32 -5.85 0.32
C PRO A 59 -1.55 -5.44 -0.50
N ASP A 60 -2.68 -5.14 0.14
CA ASP A 60 -3.93 -4.85 -0.56
C ASP A 60 -3.83 -3.58 -1.41
N PHE A 61 -3.22 -2.52 -0.89
CA PHE A 61 -3.01 -1.29 -1.66
C PHE A 61 -2.13 -1.51 -2.90
N PHE A 62 -1.08 -2.32 -2.77
CA PHE A 62 -0.22 -2.66 -3.90
C PHE A 62 -0.92 -3.56 -4.90
N MET A 63 -1.63 -4.58 -4.43
CA MET A 63 -2.37 -5.51 -5.26
C MET A 63 -3.48 -4.81 -6.04
N ILE A 64 -4.28 -3.95 -5.39
CA ILE A 64 -5.32 -3.15 -6.05
C ILE A 64 -4.70 -2.20 -7.07
N SER A 65 -3.55 -1.58 -6.75
CA SER A 65 -2.85 -0.71 -7.70
C SER A 65 -2.34 -1.47 -8.93
N GLY A 66 -1.89 -2.72 -8.76
CA GLY A 66 -1.52 -3.63 -9.84
C GLY A 66 -2.70 -4.10 -10.68
N LEU A 67 -3.85 -4.35 -10.04
CA LEU A 67 -5.11 -4.71 -10.71
C LEU A 67 -5.55 -3.60 -11.69
N PHE A 68 -5.56 -2.35 -11.22
CA PHE A 68 -5.87 -1.19 -12.07
C PHE A 68 -4.81 -0.94 -13.13
N LEU A 69 -3.56 -1.35 -12.90
CA LEU A 69 -2.52 -1.25 -13.90
C LEU A 69 -2.80 -2.19 -15.09
N GLY A 70 -3.20 -3.44 -14.82
CA GLY A 70 -3.51 -4.42 -15.87
C GLY A 70 -4.53 -3.92 -16.89
N LEU A 71 -5.54 -3.18 -16.44
CA LEU A 71 -6.59 -2.60 -17.28
C LEU A 71 -6.11 -1.45 -18.19
N VAL A 72 -4.95 -0.84 -17.89
CA VAL A 72 -4.46 0.39 -18.56
C VAL A 72 -3.10 0.19 -19.22
N ILE A 73 -2.49 -0.99 -19.10
CA ILE A 73 -1.11 -1.25 -19.53
C ILE A 73 -0.92 -1.16 -21.05
N ASP A 74 -1.95 -1.42 -21.85
CA ASP A 74 -1.91 -1.35 -23.32
C ASP A 74 -2.00 0.07 -23.89
N ARG A 75 -2.23 1.08 -23.04
CA ARG A 75 -2.31 2.48 -23.49
C ARG A 75 -0.94 3.01 -23.94
N PRO A 76 -0.88 3.98 -24.88
CA PRO A 76 0.38 4.54 -25.37
C PRO A 76 1.22 5.16 -24.24
N TRP A 77 2.54 5.01 -24.34
CA TRP A 77 3.53 5.40 -23.31
C TRP A 77 3.35 6.84 -22.81
N ARG A 78 3.15 7.79 -23.72
CA ARG A 78 2.97 9.22 -23.38
C ARG A 78 1.77 9.44 -22.45
N ARG A 79 0.62 8.89 -22.80
CA ARG A 79 -0.62 9.04 -22.01
C ARG A 79 -0.55 8.28 -20.67
N TYR A 80 0.19 7.18 -20.65
CA TYR A 80 0.41 6.38 -19.45
C TYR A 80 1.30 7.11 -18.43
N LEU A 81 2.45 7.61 -18.87
CA LEU A 81 3.37 8.36 -18.01
C LEU A 81 2.71 9.64 -17.50
N ASP A 82 2.01 10.37 -18.36
CA ASP A 82 1.32 11.61 -17.98
C ASP A 82 0.26 11.38 -16.90
N ARG A 83 -0.67 10.43 -17.11
CA ARG A 83 -1.78 10.23 -16.17
C ARG A 83 -1.41 9.51 -14.88
N LYS A 84 -0.34 8.71 -14.88
CA LYS A 84 0.08 7.95 -13.71
C LYS A 84 1.31 8.60 -13.09
N VAL A 85 2.42 8.60 -13.80
CA VAL A 85 3.71 9.05 -13.24
C VAL A 85 3.70 10.54 -12.93
N VAL A 86 3.31 11.41 -13.87
CA VAL A 86 3.32 12.87 -13.64
C VAL A 86 2.29 13.26 -12.59
N HIS A 87 1.08 12.67 -12.62
CA HIS A 87 0.08 12.93 -11.60
C HIS A 87 0.54 12.54 -10.19
N PHE A 88 1.12 11.34 -10.01
CA PHE A 88 1.64 10.92 -8.70
C PHE A 88 2.86 11.72 -8.29
N LEU A 89 3.75 12.10 -9.23
CA LEU A 89 4.91 12.94 -8.95
C LEU A 89 4.50 14.36 -8.54
N TYR A 90 3.50 14.94 -9.20
CA TYR A 90 2.91 16.22 -8.82
C TYR A 90 2.34 16.14 -7.40
N PHE A 91 1.53 15.11 -7.12
CA PHE A 91 0.95 14.91 -5.80
C PHE A 91 2.05 14.69 -4.74
N TYR A 92 3.10 13.95 -5.07
CA TYR A 92 4.27 13.76 -4.22
C TYR A 92 4.94 15.09 -3.87
N ILE A 93 5.31 15.90 -4.87
CA ILE A 93 6.01 17.17 -4.67
C ILE A 93 5.14 18.14 -3.86
N LEU A 94 3.85 18.23 -4.18
CA LEU A 94 2.90 19.07 -3.45
C LEU A 94 2.86 18.70 -1.96
N TRP A 95 2.65 17.42 -1.65
CA TRP A 95 2.54 16.95 -0.27
C TRP A 95 3.87 16.96 0.47
N LEU A 96 4.97 16.66 -0.23
CA LEU A 96 6.31 16.82 0.30
C LEU A 96 6.54 18.25 0.75
N THR A 97 6.21 19.23 -0.10
CA THR A 97 6.38 20.66 0.19
C THR A 97 5.55 21.06 1.41
N ILE A 98 4.29 20.61 1.51
CA ILE A 98 3.41 20.89 2.65
C ILE A 98 3.99 20.28 3.94
N GLN A 99 4.31 18.99 3.96
CA GLN A 99 4.86 18.34 5.15
C GLN A 99 6.20 18.95 5.56
N PHE A 100 7.04 19.27 4.57
CA PHE A 100 8.32 19.90 4.80
C PHE A 100 8.15 21.30 5.39
N ALA A 101 7.18 22.09 4.95
CA ALA A 101 6.89 23.41 5.53
C ALA A 101 6.57 23.34 7.04
N PHE A 102 5.85 22.31 7.49
CA PHE A 102 5.59 22.10 8.92
C PHE A 102 6.80 21.58 9.70
N LYS A 103 7.69 20.82 9.06
CA LYS A 103 8.89 20.23 9.70
C LYS A 103 10.12 21.15 9.67
N ALA A 104 10.18 22.05 8.69
CA ALA A 104 11.31 22.95 8.47
C ALA A 104 11.67 23.80 9.71
N PRO A 105 10.73 24.33 10.52
CA PRO A 105 11.07 25.04 11.74
C PRO A 105 11.81 24.18 12.77
N GLY A 106 11.40 22.90 12.92
CA GLY A 106 12.07 21.96 13.80
C GLY A 106 13.49 21.63 13.33
N ILE A 107 13.65 21.34 12.03
CA ILE A 107 14.95 21.04 11.44
C ILE A 107 15.88 22.26 11.45
N ALA A 108 15.35 23.46 11.21
CA ALA A 108 16.09 24.72 11.28
C ALA A 108 16.62 24.99 12.70
N SER A 109 15.84 24.62 13.73
CA SER A 109 16.24 24.79 15.13
C SER A 109 17.38 23.86 15.56
N GLU A 110 17.49 22.68 14.95
CA GLU A 110 18.52 21.67 15.29
C GLU A 110 19.76 21.74 14.39
N ALA A 111 19.58 21.97 13.09
CA ALA A 111 20.64 21.83 12.07
C ALA A 111 20.83 23.08 11.19
N GLY A 112 20.10 24.17 11.46
CA GLY A 112 20.18 25.42 10.70
C GLY A 112 19.63 25.33 9.27
N ILE A 113 19.75 26.43 8.52
CA ILE A 113 19.18 26.56 7.16
C ILE A 113 19.83 25.57 6.16
N SER A 114 21.12 25.28 6.32
CA SER A 114 21.83 24.29 5.49
C SER A 114 21.29 22.87 5.70
N GLY A 115 20.97 22.50 6.95
CA GLY A 115 20.32 21.22 7.27
C GLY A 115 18.93 21.09 6.68
N VAL A 116 18.15 22.19 6.65
CA VAL A 116 16.84 22.24 5.98
C VAL A 116 16.98 21.98 4.48
N VAL A 117 17.88 22.67 3.80
CA VAL A 117 18.09 22.46 2.35
C VAL A 117 18.54 21.04 2.05
N ASN A 118 19.49 20.49 2.83
CA ASN A 118 19.96 19.13 2.65
C ASN A 118 18.83 18.10 2.88
N ALA A 119 18.03 18.27 3.94
CA ALA A 119 16.89 17.40 4.22
C ALA A 119 15.82 17.46 3.12
N TYR A 120 15.59 18.63 2.51
CA TYR A 120 14.68 18.77 1.38
C TYR A 120 15.18 18.04 0.13
N LEU A 121 16.47 18.17 -0.18
CA LEU A 121 17.10 17.47 -1.31
C LEU A 121 17.12 15.95 -1.08
N MET A 122 17.47 15.51 0.13
CA MET A 122 17.41 14.09 0.50
C MET A 122 15.99 13.54 0.40
N ALA A 123 14.95 14.34 0.65
CA ALA A 123 13.58 13.90 0.50
C ALA A 123 13.25 13.41 -0.92
N PHE A 124 13.92 13.90 -1.97
CA PHE A 124 13.69 13.41 -3.34
C PHE A 124 14.24 12.00 -3.57
N ILE A 125 15.19 11.58 -2.75
CA ILE A 125 15.89 10.29 -2.82
C ILE A 125 15.28 9.33 -1.78
N GLU A 126 15.13 9.79 -0.55
CA GLU A 126 14.55 9.07 0.58
C GLU A 126 13.30 9.80 1.10
N PRO A 127 12.10 9.39 0.67
CA PRO A 127 10.86 10.05 1.04
C PRO A 127 10.53 9.89 2.52
N PHE A 128 10.14 10.99 3.17
CA PHE A 128 9.80 11.00 4.59
C PHE A 128 8.47 10.30 4.92
N GLY A 129 8.46 9.56 6.04
CA GLY A 129 7.24 9.19 6.76
C GLY A 129 6.31 8.30 5.96
N THR A 130 5.15 8.82 5.54
CA THR A 130 4.12 8.08 4.77
C THR A 130 4.17 8.37 3.27
N LEU A 131 4.99 9.33 2.82
CA LEU A 131 5.08 9.77 1.42
C LEU A 131 5.75 8.73 0.51
N TRP A 132 6.54 7.82 1.09
CA TRP A 132 7.23 6.75 0.35
C TRP A 132 6.27 5.90 -0.48
N PHE A 133 5.04 5.69 0.01
CA PHE A 133 4.04 4.89 -0.70
C PHE A 133 3.61 5.56 -2.01
N ILE A 134 3.40 6.87 -2.01
CA ILE A 134 3.00 7.62 -3.21
C ILE A 134 4.16 7.64 -4.21
N TYR A 135 5.39 7.72 -3.70
CA TYR A 135 6.62 7.73 -4.49
C TYR A 135 6.92 6.38 -5.15
N ILE A 136 6.69 5.25 -4.46
CA ILE A 136 7.03 3.92 -5.00
C ILE A 136 6.07 3.47 -6.11
N LEU A 137 4.82 3.94 -6.09
CA LEU A 137 3.81 3.58 -7.09
C LEU A 137 4.24 3.88 -8.54
N PRO A 138 4.69 5.10 -8.91
CA PRO A 138 5.22 5.36 -10.25
C PRO A 138 6.42 4.48 -10.61
N VAL A 139 7.28 4.14 -9.65
CA VAL A 139 8.40 3.22 -9.86
C VAL A 139 7.88 1.82 -10.22
N PHE A 140 6.93 1.28 -9.47
CA PHE A 140 6.28 0.00 -9.76
C PHE A 140 5.54 0.00 -11.11
N PHE A 141 4.87 1.10 -11.45
CA PHE A 141 4.22 1.28 -12.74
C PHE A 141 5.20 1.24 -13.91
N ILE A 142 6.39 1.83 -13.77
CA ILE A 142 7.42 1.79 -14.80
C ILE A 142 8.05 0.40 -14.85
N ALA A 143 8.45 -0.16 -13.70
CA ALA A 143 9.07 -1.48 -13.60
C ALA A 143 8.20 -2.58 -14.20
N THR A 144 6.90 -2.64 -13.85
CA THR A 144 5.96 -3.63 -14.38
C THR A 144 5.78 -3.48 -15.89
N ARG A 145 5.78 -2.24 -16.39
CA ARG A 145 5.64 -1.97 -17.83
C ARG A 145 6.89 -2.37 -18.62
N LEU A 146 8.08 -2.24 -18.02
CA LEU A 146 9.33 -2.77 -18.58
C LEU A 146 9.34 -4.30 -18.57
N LEU A 147 8.84 -4.91 -17.51
CA LEU A 147 8.73 -6.36 -17.34
C LEU A 147 7.57 -7.01 -18.13
N LYS A 148 6.74 -6.22 -18.81
CA LYS A 148 5.59 -6.73 -19.60
C LYS A 148 5.99 -7.76 -20.66
N ARG A 149 7.21 -7.67 -21.20
CA ARG A 149 7.72 -8.60 -22.23
C ARG A 149 8.28 -9.91 -21.65
N VAL A 150 8.46 -9.99 -20.34
CA VAL A 150 9.01 -11.16 -19.65
C VAL A 150 7.85 -12.08 -19.25
N PRO A 151 7.99 -13.41 -19.39
CA PRO A 151 6.96 -14.34 -18.94
C PRO A 151 6.63 -14.16 -17.46
N VAL A 152 5.34 -14.13 -17.16
CA VAL A 152 4.81 -13.84 -15.82
C VAL A 152 5.39 -14.77 -14.76
N GLY A 153 5.55 -16.07 -15.06
CA GLY A 153 6.09 -17.05 -14.13
C GLY A 153 7.54 -16.78 -13.73
N VAL A 154 8.39 -16.33 -14.66
CA VAL A 154 9.79 -15.99 -14.37
C VAL A 154 9.87 -14.74 -13.51
N THR A 155 9.15 -13.68 -13.90
CA THR A 155 9.11 -12.44 -13.12
C THR A 155 8.59 -12.71 -11.72
N PHE A 156 7.47 -13.43 -11.57
CA PHE A 156 6.89 -13.72 -10.28
C PHE A 156 7.83 -14.53 -9.38
N THR A 157 8.53 -15.54 -9.93
CA THR A 157 9.50 -16.34 -9.17
C THR A 157 10.66 -15.48 -8.66
N VAL A 158 11.20 -14.61 -9.51
CA VAL A 158 12.28 -13.68 -9.11
C VAL A 158 11.79 -12.73 -8.02
N LEU A 159 10.57 -12.21 -8.12
CA LEU A 159 9.99 -11.32 -7.11
C LEU A 159 9.71 -12.03 -5.79
N ALA A 160 9.22 -13.27 -5.83
CA ALA A 160 9.03 -14.07 -4.61
C ALA A 160 10.37 -14.37 -3.93
N LEU A 161 11.42 -14.66 -4.70
CA LEU A 161 12.77 -14.84 -4.13
C LEU A 161 13.28 -13.53 -3.49
N LEU A 162 13.08 -12.38 -4.15
CA LEU A 162 13.45 -11.08 -3.61
C LEU A 162 12.69 -10.71 -2.34
N GLU A 163 11.45 -11.17 -2.19
CA GLU A 163 10.68 -10.99 -0.94
C GLU A 163 11.22 -11.87 0.19
N ILE A 164 11.59 -13.11 -0.11
CA ILE A 164 12.09 -14.07 0.88
C ILE A 164 13.49 -13.68 1.37
N LEU A 165 14.31 -13.09 0.50
CA LEU A 165 15.61 -12.56 0.91
C LEU A 165 15.40 -11.30 1.77
N PRO A 166 15.84 -11.28 3.05
CA PRO A 166 15.78 -10.10 3.88
C PRO A 166 16.84 -9.09 3.42
N ILE A 167 16.53 -8.37 2.35
CA ILE A 167 17.37 -7.31 1.81
C ILE A 167 17.18 -6.09 2.72
N HIS A 168 18.23 -5.78 3.49
CA HIS A 168 18.33 -4.59 4.33
C HIS A 168 19.49 -3.75 3.83
N THR A 169 19.23 -2.94 2.80
CA THR A 169 20.22 -2.03 2.23
C THR A 169 20.35 -0.72 3.00
N GLY A 170 19.46 -0.49 3.97
CA GLY A 170 19.40 0.76 4.75
C GLY A 170 18.67 1.88 4.02
N TRP A 171 18.21 1.64 2.79
CA TRP A 171 17.40 2.57 2.01
C TRP A 171 15.97 2.05 2.00
N VAL A 172 15.05 2.80 2.61
CA VAL A 172 13.63 2.41 2.68
C VAL A 172 13.10 2.09 1.29
N MET A 173 13.53 2.80 0.24
CA MET A 173 12.99 2.54 -1.08
C MET A 173 13.36 1.19 -1.67
N VAL A 174 14.60 0.75 -1.50
CA VAL A 174 15.09 -0.50 -2.08
C VAL A 174 14.50 -1.68 -1.30
N ASP A 175 14.51 -1.59 0.02
CA ASP A 175 13.97 -2.63 0.91
C ASP A 175 12.47 -2.83 0.66
N GLU A 176 11.72 -1.73 0.48
CA GLU A 176 10.29 -1.79 0.19
C GLU A 176 9.99 -2.19 -1.24
N PHE A 177 10.88 -1.90 -2.20
CA PHE A 177 10.75 -2.42 -3.57
C PHE A 177 10.89 -3.94 -3.56
N CYS A 178 11.95 -4.48 -2.95
CA CYS A 178 12.21 -5.92 -2.91
C CYS A 178 11.12 -6.70 -2.19
N SER A 179 10.61 -6.18 -1.07
CA SER A 179 9.60 -6.86 -0.26
C SER A 179 8.16 -6.69 -0.79
N ARG A 180 7.83 -5.59 -1.48
CA ARG A 180 6.43 -5.28 -1.85
C ARG A 180 6.09 -5.40 -3.31
N PHE A 181 7.09 -5.39 -4.19
CA PHE A 181 6.85 -5.42 -5.62
C PHE A 181 6.16 -6.72 -6.08
N VAL A 182 6.39 -7.83 -5.37
CA VAL A 182 5.69 -9.11 -5.58
C VAL A 182 4.17 -9.00 -5.46
N TYR A 183 3.65 -8.30 -4.44
CA TYR A 183 2.21 -8.12 -4.24
C TYR A 183 1.59 -7.24 -5.32
N PHE A 184 2.31 -6.17 -5.72
CA PHE A 184 1.91 -5.33 -6.83
C PHE A 184 1.83 -6.12 -8.13
N TYR A 185 2.87 -6.90 -8.43
CA TYR A 185 2.94 -7.73 -9.63
C TYR A 185 1.92 -8.87 -9.61
N ALA A 186 1.63 -9.46 -8.45
CA ALA A 186 0.57 -10.44 -8.27
C ALA A 186 -0.79 -9.87 -8.65
N GLY A 187 -1.10 -8.64 -8.22
CA GLY A 187 -2.34 -7.95 -8.61
C GLY A 187 -2.46 -7.72 -10.12
N TYR A 188 -1.33 -7.48 -10.79
CA TYR A 188 -1.28 -7.38 -12.25
C TYR A 188 -1.43 -8.75 -12.95
N ALA A 189 -0.63 -9.73 -12.54
CA ALA A 189 -0.53 -11.06 -13.15
C ALA A 189 -1.80 -11.91 -12.97
N PHE A 190 -2.39 -11.85 -11.78
CA PHE A 190 -3.54 -12.65 -11.39
C PHE A 190 -4.86 -11.86 -11.42
N ALA A 191 -4.90 -10.71 -12.11
CA ALA A 191 -6.08 -9.87 -12.20
C ALA A 191 -7.35 -10.65 -12.58
N SER A 192 -7.27 -11.49 -13.62
CA SER A 192 -8.39 -12.32 -14.09
C SER A 192 -8.83 -13.38 -13.06
N ALA A 193 -7.89 -13.97 -12.33
CA ALA A 193 -8.18 -14.92 -11.26
C ALA A 193 -8.84 -14.22 -10.06
N ILE A 194 -8.38 -13.02 -9.70
CA ILE A 194 -8.96 -12.20 -8.62
C ILE A 194 -10.41 -11.85 -8.96
N PHE A 195 -10.70 -11.39 -10.19
CA PHE A 195 -12.08 -11.12 -10.61
C PHE A 195 -12.96 -12.38 -10.55
N ARG A 196 -12.48 -13.53 -11.05
CA ARG A 196 -13.21 -14.80 -10.95
C ARG A 196 -13.50 -15.21 -9.51
N VAL A 197 -12.53 -15.08 -8.61
CA VAL A 197 -12.70 -15.42 -7.19
C VAL A 197 -13.65 -14.44 -6.53
N ALA A 198 -13.57 -13.15 -6.85
CA ALA A 198 -14.48 -12.13 -6.34
C ALA A 198 -15.94 -12.40 -6.78
N ASP A 199 -16.16 -12.74 -8.05
CA ASP A 199 -17.48 -13.11 -8.56
C ASP A 199 -18.03 -14.37 -7.88
N TRP A 200 -17.17 -15.37 -7.62
CA TRP A 200 -17.53 -16.58 -6.89
C TRP A 200 -17.86 -16.30 -5.41
N LEU A 201 -17.08 -15.47 -4.73
CA LEU A 201 -17.34 -15.05 -3.35
C LEU A 201 -18.59 -14.19 -3.23
N ARG A 202 -18.91 -13.38 -4.24
CA ARG A 202 -20.16 -12.59 -4.29
C ARG A 202 -21.39 -13.49 -4.31
N GLN A 203 -21.27 -14.68 -4.91
CA GLN A 203 -22.32 -15.71 -4.89
C GLN A 203 -22.35 -16.49 -3.55
N ARG A 204 -21.34 -16.36 -2.69
CA ARG A 204 -21.19 -17.10 -1.42
C ARG A 204 -20.64 -16.23 -0.28
N PRO A 205 -21.36 -15.19 0.18
CA PRO A 205 -20.88 -14.22 1.17
C PRO A 205 -20.49 -14.84 2.51
N LEU A 206 -21.13 -15.95 2.90
CA LEU A 206 -20.83 -16.67 4.14
C LEU A 206 -19.41 -17.25 4.17
N ILE A 207 -18.84 -17.61 3.00
CA ILE A 207 -17.46 -18.12 2.91
C ILE A 207 -16.46 -16.98 3.09
N GLY A 208 -16.78 -15.78 2.57
CA GLY A 208 -15.97 -14.58 2.81
C GLY A 208 -15.93 -14.18 4.28
N ILE A 209 -17.08 -14.25 4.97
CA ILE A 209 -17.19 -14.00 6.41
C ILE A 209 -16.44 -15.08 7.21
N ALA A 210 -16.59 -16.36 6.85
CA ALA A 210 -15.85 -17.44 7.49
C ALA A 210 -14.34 -17.30 7.31
N GLY A 211 -13.87 -16.86 6.13
CA GLY A 211 -12.45 -16.56 5.88
C GLY A 211 -11.93 -15.43 6.77
N LEU A 212 -12.71 -14.35 6.94
CA LEU A 212 -12.39 -13.27 7.86
C LEU A 212 -12.35 -13.72 9.33
N LEU A 213 -13.25 -14.61 9.74
CA LEU A 213 -13.29 -15.18 11.10
C LEU A 213 -12.12 -16.15 11.35
N VAL A 214 -11.77 -17.00 10.38
CA VAL A 214 -10.61 -17.91 10.46
C VAL A 214 -9.32 -17.10 10.52
N TRP A 215 -9.20 -16.04 9.72
CA TRP A 215 -8.07 -15.12 9.78
C TRP A 215 -8.02 -14.33 11.08
N GLY A 216 -9.19 -13.89 11.58
CA GLY A 216 -9.40 -13.34 12.92
C GLY A 216 -8.83 -14.22 14.01
N GLY A 217 -9.20 -15.50 13.98
CA GLY A 217 -8.73 -16.52 14.94
C GLY A 217 -7.23 -16.75 14.89
N SER A 218 -6.65 -16.93 13.70
CA SER A 218 -5.22 -17.20 13.53
C SER A 218 -4.33 -16.00 13.89
N SER A 219 -4.77 -14.77 13.60
CA SER A 219 -4.08 -13.54 14.01
C SER A 219 -4.05 -13.36 15.54
N ASN A 220 -5.14 -13.72 16.22
CA ASN A 220 -5.23 -13.66 17.68
C ASN A 220 -4.35 -14.73 18.37
N ILE A 221 -4.21 -15.90 17.74
CA ILE A 221 -3.30 -16.98 18.17
C ILE A 221 -1.82 -16.57 18.03
N CYS A 222 -1.47 -15.81 17.00
CA CYS A 222 -0.10 -15.32 16.81
C CYS A 222 0.24 -14.18 17.80
N SER A 223 -0.72 -13.28 18.08
CA SER A 223 -0.59 -12.22 19.10
C SER A 223 -0.41 -12.77 20.52
N SER A 224 -1.17 -13.80 20.88
CA SER A 224 -1.05 -14.48 22.19
C SER A 224 0.26 -15.26 22.33
N SER A 225 0.74 -15.89 21.26
CA SER A 225 2.04 -16.61 21.25
C SER A 225 3.24 -15.66 21.45
N CYS A 226 3.21 -14.46 20.87
CA CYS A 226 4.22 -13.42 21.11
C CYS A 226 4.19 -12.86 22.54
N ARG A 227 3.01 -12.82 23.18
CA ARG A 227 2.87 -12.39 24.58
C ARG A 227 3.41 -13.45 25.56
N CYS A 228 3.18 -14.74 25.31
CA CYS A 228 3.74 -15.82 26.12
C CYS A 228 5.28 -15.87 26.05
N ARG A 229 5.88 -15.61 24.89
CA ARG A 229 7.35 -15.62 24.75
C ARG A 229 8.04 -14.47 25.52
N LYS A 230 7.40 -13.31 25.67
CA LYS A 230 7.96 -12.18 26.48
C LYS A 230 7.81 -12.34 27.99
N VAL A 231 6.85 -13.14 28.46
CA VAL A 231 6.67 -13.41 29.90
C VAL A 231 7.62 -14.52 30.39
N SER A 232 7.96 -15.48 29.52
CA SER A 232 8.91 -16.56 29.84
C SER A 232 10.38 -16.12 29.84
N SER A 233 10.70 -14.89 29.43
CA SER A 233 12.07 -14.35 29.36
C SER A 233 12.35 -13.27 30.41
N ARG A 234 11.59 -13.25 31.51
CA ARG A 234 11.89 -12.48 32.72
C ARG A 234 12.16 -13.43 33.88
#